data_AF-A0A351EY36-F1
#
_entry.id   AF-A0A351EY36-F1
#
_cell.length_a   1.000
_cell.length_b   1.000
_cell.length_c   1.000
_cell.angle_alpha   90.00
_cell.angle_beta   90.00
_cell.angle_gamma   90.00
#
_symmetry.space_group_name_H-M   'P 1'
#
loop_
_entity.id
_entity.type
_entity.pdbx_description
1 polymer ?
#
loop_
_entity_poly.entity_id
_entity_poly.type
_entity_poly.pdbx_seq_one_letter_code
_entity_poly.pdbx_strand_id
1 'polypeptide(L)'
;MNTSNRLEDEEGLPRKVRYLMFEAFAARHNRNRTAVWIAVCCILSAAAAIEGISDNLPGILLAFGAAIALVLAFVHPWRSATKFRNLLFGSAAALVVSGLLHNVFDAVAGQVEGTALLQVPLQGLAVATLLIAILICPPRILVGLVGSVVMSIRNR
;
A
#
# COMPACT_ATOMS: atom_id res chain seq x y z
N MET A 1 14.05 32.92 -38.63
CA MET A 1 14.38 31.50 -38.31
C MET A 1 14.36 31.39 -36.79
N ASN A 2 13.23 30.95 -36.22
CA ASN A 2 12.93 31.06 -34.79
C ASN A 2 13.04 29.68 -34.12
N THR A 3 13.86 29.56 -33.09
CA THR A 3 14.31 28.32 -32.42
C THR A 3 13.26 27.68 -31.51
N SER A 4 11.97 27.93 -31.75
CA SER A 4 10.86 27.50 -30.89
C SER A 4 10.38 26.07 -31.13
N ASN A 5 10.88 25.37 -32.15
CA ASN A 5 10.37 24.05 -32.59
C ASN A 5 11.41 22.93 -32.42
N ARG A 6 12.28 22.99 -31.41
CA ARG A 6 13.35 21.98 -31.21
C ARG A 6 13.40 21.37 -29.81
N LEU A 7 12.25 21.27 -29.14
CA LEU A 7 12.10 20.54 -27.87
C LEU A 7 10.88 19.59 -27.85
N GLU A 8 10.35 19.29 -29.02
CA GLU A 8 9.70 18.02 -29.30
C GLU A 8 10.87 17.22 -29.93
N ASP A 9 11.46 16.20 -29.29
CA ASP A 9 11.20 14.80 -29.68
C ASP A 9 12.25 13.82 -29.07
N GLU A 10 12.57 13.83 -27.77
CA GLU A 10 13.57 12.88 -27.23
C GLU A 10 13.04 11.81 -26.28
N GLU A 11 11.77 11.88 -25.84
CA GLU A 11 11.14 10.72 -25.19
C GLU A 11 9.66 10.68 -25.51
N GLY A 12 9.29 9.82 -26.48
CA GLY A 12 7.94 9.55 -26.96
C GLY A 12 7.00 8.92 -25.93
N LEU A 13 6.95 9.47 -24.71
CA LEU A 13 6.01 9.10 -23.67
C LEU A 13 4.96 10.20 -23.54
N PRO A 14 3.66 9.89 -23.74
CA PRO A 14 2.60 10.88 -23.75
C PRO A 14 2.57 11.67 -22.44
N ARG A 15 2.61 13.00 -22.55
CA ARG A 15 2.68 13.98 -21.45
C ARG A 15 1.74 13.63 -20.28
N LYS A 16 0.52 13.14 -20.57
CA LYS A 16 -0.48 12.70 -19.59
C LYS A 16 0.02 11.62 -18.62
N VAL A 17 0.87 10.71 -19.05
CA VAL A 17 1.39 9.60 -18.22
C VAL A 17 2.42 10.11 -17.22
N ARG A 18 3.24 11.10 -17.62
CA ARG A 18 4.26 11.71 -16.75
C ARG A 18 3.65 12.51 -15.58
N TYR A 19 2.47 13.11 -15.78
CA TYR A 19 1.76 13.86 -14.73
C TYR A 19 1.04 12.97 -13.70
N LEU A 20 0.57 11.78 -14.09
CA LEU A 20 -0.13 10.86 -13.18
C LEU A 20 0.78 10.31 -12.07
N MET A 21 2.08 10.20 -12.32
CA MET A 21 3.02 9.54 -11.42
C MET A 21 3.65 10.48 -10.37
N PHE A 22 3.65 11.80 -10.61
CA PHE A 22 4.27 12.80 -9.72
C PHE A 22 3.30 13.75 -9.00
N GLU A 23 2.01 13.76 -9.34
CA GLU A 23 1.03 14.62 -8.66
C GLU A 23 0.93 14.37 -7.15
N ALA A 24 1.21 13.14 -6.68
CA ALA A 24 1.25 12.84 -5.26
C ALA A 24 2.33 13.65 -4.50
N PHE A 25 3.41 14.05 -5.17
CA PHE A 25 4.52 14.82 -4.62
C PHE A 25 4.59 16.29 -5.11
N ALA A 26 3.78 16.69 -6.09
CA ALA A 26 3.95 17.96 -6.80
C ALA A 26 3.58 19.22 -6.01
N ALA A 27 2.65 19.16 -5.04
CA ALA A 27 2.26 20.31 -4.23
C ALA A 27 2.97 20.30 -2.87
N ARG A 28 3.75 21.36 -2.57
CA ARG A 28 4.50 21.53 -1.29
C ARG A 28 3.63 21.30 -0.04
N HIS A 29 2.36 21.70 -0.09
CA HIS A 29 1.41 21.48 1.02
C HIS A 29 1.03 20.01 1.21
N ASN A 30 0.85 19.28 0.11
CA ASN A 30 0.49 17.86 0.10
C ASN A 30 1.66 16.99 0.61
N ARG A 31 2.90 17.35 0.25
CA ARG A 31 4.13 16.69 0.72
C ARG A 31 4.29 16.72 2.25
N ASN A 32 3.96 17.84 2.90
CA ASN A 32 4.04 17.94 4.35
C ASN A 32 3.02 17.03 5.05
N ARG A 33 1.81 16.89 4.50
CA ARG A 33 0.79 15.97 5.03
C ARG A 33 1.19 14.51 4.85
N THR A 34 1.73 14.14 3.68
CA THR A 34 2.32 12.80 3.48
C THR A 34 3.40 12.53 4.52
N ALA A 35 4.32 13.48 4.74
CA ALA A 35 5.42 13.32 5.67
C ALA A 35 4.94 13.14 7.11
N VAL A 36 3.90 13.86 7.54
CA VAL A 36 3.28 13.68 8.86
C VAL A 36 2.68 12.27 9.00
N TRP A 37 1.94 11.79 8.00
CA TRP A 37 1.36 10.44 8.04
C TRP A 37 2.43 9.34 8.06
N ILE A 38 3.52 9.52 7.31
CA ILE A 38 4.67 8.61 7.36
C ILE A 38 5.33 8.65 8.75
N ALA A 39 5.55 9.83 9.33
CA ALA A 39 6.11 9.94 10.67
C ALA A 39 5.23 9.27 11.73
N VAL A 40 3.91 9.47 11.66
CA VAL A 40 2.93 8.80 12.53
C VAL A 40 2.99 7.28 12.34
N CYS A 41 3.06 6.80 11.10
CA CYS A 41 3.24 5.38 10.81
C CYS A 41 4.51 4.83 11.47
N CYS A 42 5.66 5.51 11.33
CA CYS A 42 6.91 5.08 11.93
C CYS A 42 6.84 5.01 13.46
N ILE A 43 6.23 6.02 14.10
CA ILE A 43 6.06 6.07 15.55
C ILE A 43 5.15 4.93 16.03
N LEU A 44 4.02 4.71 15.37
CA LEU A 44 3.09 3.64 15.71
C LEU A 44 3.71 2.25 15.51
N SER A 45 4.47 2.04 14.43
CA SER A 45 5.20 0.79 14.21
C SER A 45 6.25 0.53 15.29
N ALA A 46 6.99 1.56 15.71
CA ALA A 46 7.96 1.44 16.79
C ALA A 46 7.27 1.11 18.12
N ALA A 47 6.15 1.76 18.43
CA ALA A 47 5.36 1.47 19.63
C ALA A 47 4.82 0.03 19.61
N ALA A 48 4.30 -0.45 18.48
CA ALA A 48 3.84 -1.83 18.33
C ALA A 48 4.96 -2.86 18.56
N ALA A 49 6.18 -2.56 18.10
CA ALA A 49 7.34 -3.42 18.30
C ALA A 49 7.79 -3.48 19.77
N ILE A 50 7.65 -2.37 20.51
CA ILE A 50 7.98 -2.31 21.94
C ILE A 50 6.95 -3.09 22.78
N GLU A 51 5.67 -2.89 22.51
CA GLU A 51 4.59 -3.58 23.22
C GLU A 51 4.58 -5.08 22.90
N GLY A 52 5.04 -5.50 21.72
CA GLY A 52 5.01 -6.90 21.29
C GLY A 52 3.66 -7.31 20.73
N ILE A 53 3.66 -7.85 19.51
CA ILE A 53 2.45 -8.21 18.76
C ILE A 53 1.84 -9.54 19.28
N SER A 54 2.65 -10.42 19.86
CA SER A 54 2.26 -11.79 20.22
C SER A 54 1.37 -11.89 21.46
N ASP A 55 1.47 -10.93 22.39
CA ASP A 55 0.88 -11.10 23.73
C ASP A 55 0.03 -9.91 24.19
N ASN A 56 -0.04 -8.84 23.38
CA ASN A 56 -0.64 -7.57 23.79
C ASN A 56 -1.61 -7.03 22.73
N LEU A 57 -2.90 -6.98 23.08
CA LEU A 57 -3.95 -6.33 22.28
C LEU A 57 -3.59 -4.88 21.88
N PRO A 58 -2.95 -4.05 22.75
CA PRO A 58 -2.47 -2.73 22.35
C PRO A 58 -1.47 -2.75 21.19
N GLY A 59 -0.53 -3.70 21.17
CA GLY A 59 0.47 -3.83 20.10
C GLY A 59 -0.16 -4.10 18.74
N ILE A 60 -1.19 -4.96 18.69
CA ILE A 60 -1.96 -5.23 17.48
C ILE A 60 -2.68 -3.98 16.99
N LEU A 61 -3.36 -3.25 17.88
CA LEU A 61 -4.06 -2.01 17.52
C LEU A 61 -3.09 -0.95 16.98
N LEU A 62 -1.91 -0.82 17.56
CA LEU A 62 -0.85 0.07 17.09
C LEU A 62 -0.36 -0.32 15.69
N ALA A 63 -0.17 -1.62 15.42
CA ALA A 63 0.22 -2.12 14.11
C ALA A 63 -0.84 -1.83 13.02
N PHE A 64 -2.13 -2.04 13.34
CA PHE A 64 -3.23 -1.65 12.45
C PHE A 64 -3.29 -0.14 12.23
N GLY A 65 -3.09 0.65 13.29
CA GLY A 65 -3.00 2.12 13.21
C GLY A 65 -1.88 2.58 12.29
N ALA A 66 -0.70 1.97 12.38
CA ALA A 66 0.43 2.22 11.49
C ALA A 66 0.08 1.92 10.03
N ALA A 67 -0.55 0.77 9.77
CA ALA A 67 -0.99 0.40 8.43
C ALA A 67 -2.03 1.38 7.85
N ILE A 68 -3.00 1.83 8.66
CA ILE A 68 -3.98 2.86 8.24
C ILE A 68 -3.27 4.18 7.91
N ALA A 69 -2.38 4.64 8.79
CA ALA A 69 -1.61 5.87 8.58
C ALA A 69 -0.77 5.81 7.30
N LEU A 70 -0.15 4.66 7.03
CA LEU A 70 0.59 4.42 5.79
C LEU A 70 -0.31 4.52 4.56
N VAL A 71 -1.49 3.88 4.58
CA VAL A 71 -2.44 3.96 3.47
C VAL A 71 -2.92 5.41 3.27
N LEU A 72 -3.23 6.12 4.35
CA LEU A 72 -3.64 7.53 4.31
C LEU A 72 -2.55 8.44 3.75
N ALA A 73 -1.27 8.18 4.04
CA ALA A 73 -0.15 8.92 3.44
C ALA A 73 -0.26 8.96 1.90
N PHE A 74 -0.61 7.85 1.25
CA PHE A 74 -0.73 7.80 -0.21
C PHE A 74 -2.08 8.30 -0.74
N VAL A 75 -3.15 8.08 0.03
CA VAL A 75 -4.52 8.23 -0.46
C VAL A 75 -5.12 9.60 -0.10
N HIS A 76 -4.61 10.32 0.91
CA HIS A 76 -5.11 11.63 1.29
C HIS A 76 -5.21 12.70 0.18
N PRO A 77 -4.41 12.69 -0.91
CA PRO A 77 -4.55 13.68 -1.99
C PRO A 77 -5.74 13.38 -2.90
N TRP A 78 -6.30 12.16 -2.83
CA TRP A 78 -7.28 11.71 -3.80
C TRP A 78 -8.62 12.40 -3.55
N ARG A 79 -9.09 13.16 -4.56
CA ARG A 79 -10.39 13.85 -4.56
C ARG A 79 -11.42 13.20 -5.49
N SER A 80 -11.31 11.91 -5.78
CA SER A 80 -12.23 11.22 -6.71
C SER A 80 -12.67 9.87 -6.14
N ALA A 81 -13.99 9.65 -6.11
CA ALA A 81 -14.59 8.41 -5.64
C ALA A 81 -14.15 7.19 -6.46
N THR A 82 -13.85 7.37 -7.76
CA THR A 82 -13.37 6.30 -8.65
C THR A 82 -12.00 5.78 -8.22
N LYS A 83 -11.10 6.67 -7.77
CA LYS A 83 -9.77 6.27 -7.28
C LYS A 83 -9.88 5.40 -6.02
N PHE A 84 -10.75 5.77 -5.08
CA PHE A 84 -11.04 4.97 -3.89
C PHE A 84 -11.68 3.62 -4.20
N ARG A 85 -12.58 3.56 -5.19
CA ARG A 85 -13.14 2.29 -5.68
C ARG A 85 -12.06 1.38 -6.26
N ASN A 86 -11.13 1.92 -7.05
CA ASN A 86 -10.01 1.13 -7.58
C ASN A 86 -9.10 0.61 -6.45
N LEU A 87 -8.89 1.38 -5.38
CA LEU A 87 -8.17 0.91 -4.20
C LEU A 87 -8.91 -0.24 -3.52
N LEU A 88 -10.24 -0.15 -3.39
CA LEU A 88 -11.04 -1.22 -2.79
C LEU A 88 -10.97 -2.50 -3.63
N PHE A 89 -11.21 -2.42 -4.93
CA PHE A 89 -11.12 -3.60 -5.81
C PHE A 89 -9.71 -4.15 -5.91
N GLY A 90 -8.70 -3.28 -6.02
CA GLY A 90 -7.29 -3.69 -6.03
C GLY A 90 -6.87 -4.35 -4.72
N SER A 91 -7.42 -3.91 -3.58
CA SER A 91 -7.16 -4.53 -2.28
C SER A 91 -7.88 -5.87 -2.15
N ALA A 92 -9.14 -5.98 -2.57
CA ALA A 92 -9.84 -7.26 -2.60
C ALA A 92 -9.10 -8.28 -3.49
N ALA A 93 -8.65 -7.87 -4.67
CA ALA A 93 -7.83 -8.71 -5.54
C ALA A 93 -6.50 -9.10 -4.88
N ALA A 94 -5.80 -8.14 -4.27
CA ALA A 94 -4.56 -8.41 -3.55
C ALA A 94 -4.75 -9.35 -2.36
N LEU A 95 -5.89 -9.31 -1.66
CA LEU A 95 -6.22 -10.26 -0.59
C LEU A 95 -6.26 -11.69 -1.14
N VAL A 96 -7.00 -11.90 -2.23
CA VAL A 96 -7.15 -13.21 -2.87
C VAL A 96 -5.79 -13.70 -3.38
N VAL A 97 -5.06 -12.86 -4.11
CA VAL A 97 -3.75 -13.20 -4.66
C VAL A 97 -2.76 -13.51 -3.55
N SER A 98 -2.65 -12.69 -2.51
CA SER A 98 -1.73 -12.93 -1.39
C SER A 98 -2.09 -14.20 -0.62
N GLY A 99 -3.38 -14.49 -0.41
CA GLY A 99 -3.82 -15.75 0.22
C GLY A 99 -3.47 -16.98 -0.62
N LEU A 100 -3.69 -16.92 -1.94
CA LEU A 100 -3.27 -17.98 -2.85
C LEU A 100 -1.75 -18.17 -2.82
N LEU A 101 -0.99 -17.07 -2.88
CA LEU A 101 0.47 -17.12 -2.90
C LEU A 101 1.04 -17.65 -1.59
N HIS A 102 0.46 -17.29 -0.44
CA HIS A 102 0.78 -17.90 0.86
C HIS A 102 0.61 -19.42 0.81
N ASN A 103 -0.56 -19.89 0.41
CA ASN A 103 -0.86 -21.33 0.36
C ASN A 103 0.07 -22.08 -0.61
N VAL A 104 0.39 -21.48 -1.76
CA VAL A 104 1.33 -22.08 -2.74
C VAL A 104 2.74 -22.15 -2.16
N PHE A 105 3.25 -21.06 -1.57
CA PHE A 105 4.59 -21.06 -1.00
C PHE A 105 4.72 -22.03 0.18
N ASP A 106 3.70 -22.10 1.04
CA ASP A 106 3.68 -23.01 2.18
C ASP A 106 3.61 -24.48 1.72
N ALA A 107 2.74 -24.78 0.75
CA ALA A 107 2.63 -26.12 0.16
C ALA A 107 3.92 -26.55 -0.55
N VAL A 108 4.54 -25.66 -1.33
CA VAL A 108 5.81 -25.99 -2.00
C VAL A 108 6.91 -26.16 -0.97
N ALA A 109 7.01 -25.30 0.05
CA ALA A 109 8.00 -25.43 1.12
C ALA A 109 7.91 -26.77 1.84
N GLY A 110 6.69 -27.29 2.06
CA GLY A 110 6.46 -28.60 2.66
C GLY A 110 6.89 -29.79 1.78
N GLN A 111 7.05 -29.59 0.47
CA GLN A 111 7.46 -30.64 -0.47
C GLN A 111 8.98 -30.67 -0.73
N VAL A 112 9.73 -29.63 -0.37
CA VAL A 112 11.19 -29.54 -0.62
C VAL A 112 12.04 -30.05 0.56
N GLU A 113 11.51 -31.01 1.33
CA GLU A 113 12.18 -31.56 2.51
C GLU A 113 13.62 -31.99 2.20
N GLY A 114 14.58 -31.47 2.98
CA GLY A 114 16.00 -31.81 2.87
C GLY A 114 16.89 -30.74 2.23
N THR A 115 16.33 -29.66 1.66
CA THR A 115 17.12 -28.52 1.14
C THR A 115 16.83 -27.22 1.89
N ALA A 116 17.50 -27.02 3.02
CA ALA A 116 17.35 -25.82 3.85
C ALA A 116 17.52 -24.50 3.07
N LEU A 117 18.36 -24.51 2.02
CA LEU A 117 18.60 -23.39 1.11
C LEU A 117 17.34 -22.92 0.34
N LEU A 118 16.40 -23.83 0.05
CA LEU A 118 15.14 -23.49 -0.63
C LEU A 118 13.98 -23.37 0.36
N GLN A 119 13.95 -24.21 1.39
CA GLN A 119 12.84 -24.21 2.34
C GLN A 119 12.72 -22.89 3.14
N VAL A 120 13.82 -22.33 3.62
CA VAL A 120 13.84 -21.09 4.42
C VAL A 120 13.27 -19.88 3.65
N PRO A 121 13.73 -19.55 2.43
CA PRO A 121 13.18 -18.40 1.70
C PRO A 121 11.71 -18.62 1.28
N LEU A 122 11.30 -19.85 0.95
CA LEU A 122 9.89 -20.13 0.63
C LEU A 122 8.96 -19.91 1.85
N GLN A 123 9.37 -20.38 3.03
CA GLN A 123 8.61 -20.12 4.26
C GLN A 123 8.56 -18.62 4.59
N GLY A 124 9.69 -17.90 4.42
CA GLY A 124 9.72 -16.45 4.60
C GLY A 124 8.77 -15.72 3.65
N LEU A 125 8.72 -16.14 2.38
CA LEU A 125 7.78 -15.59 1.40
C LEU A 125 6.32 -15.92 1.74
N ALA A 126 6.04 -17.14 2.21
CA ALA A 126 4.71 -17.53 2.66
C ALA A 126 4.24 -16.64 3.83
N VAL A 127 5.08 -16.40 4.82
CA VAL A 127 4.75 -15.52 5.95
C VAL A 127 4.57 -14.08 5.48
N ALA A 128 5.42 -13.59 4.59
CA ALA A 128 5.32 -12.23 4.07
C ALA A 128 4.00 -11.99 3.31
N THR A 129 3.60 -12.93 2.45
CA THR A 129 2.32 -12.82 1.70
C THR A 129 1.12 -12.90 2.65
N LEU A 130 1.18 -13.73 3.69
CA LEU A 130 0.16 -13.77 4.73
C LEU A 130 0.06 -12.44 5.49
N LEU A 131 1.20 -11.87 5.91
CA LEU A 131 1.23 -10.57 6.59
C LEU A 131 0.63 -9.47 5.71
N ILE A 132 0.92 -9.45 4.41
CA ILE A 132 0.28 -8.52 3.48
C ILE A 132 -1.24 -8.72 3.44
N ALA A 133 -1.69 -9.98 3.40
CA ALA A 133 -3.11 -10.33 3.35
C ALA A 133 -3.85 -9.88 4.62
N ILE A 134 -3.29 -10.08 5.81
CA ILE A 134 -3.99 -9.82 7.08
C ILE A 134 -3.74 -8.43 7.66
N LEU A 135 -2.56 -7.83 7.43
CA LEU A 135 -2.18 -6.56 8.06
C LEU A 135 -2.41 -5.37 7.13
N ILE A 136 -2.08 -5.51 5.85
CA ILE A 136 -2.15 -4.39 4.89
C ILE A 136 -3.49 -4.36 4.16
N CYS A 137 -4.05 -5.52 3.85
CA CYS A 137 -5.27 -5.58 3.07
C CYS A 137 -6.52 -5.02 3.77
N PRO A 138 -6.80 -5.35 5.04
CA PRO A 138 -8.00 -4.84 5.72
C PRO A 138 -8.00 -3.32 5.87
N PRO A 139 -6.89 -2.65 6.27
CA PRO A 139 -6.81 -1.19 6.27
C PRO A 139 -7.07 -0.57 4.90
N ARG A 140 -6.53 -1.16 3.82
CA ARG A 140 -6.76 -0.63 2.47
C ARG A 140 -8.21 -0.78 2.02
N ILE A 141 -8.86 -1.91 2.34
CA ILE A 141 -10.29 -2.12 2.06
C ILE A 141 -11.12 -1.10 2.85
N LEU A 142 -10.82 -0.92 4.13
CA LEU A 142 -11.51 0.03 5.00
C LEU A 142 -11.39 1.47 4.48
N VAL A 143 -10.17 1.93 4.20
CA VAL A 143 -9.93 3.28 3.67
C VAL A 143 -10.55 3.45 2.27
N GLY A 144 -10.47 2.42 1.43
CA GLY A 144 -11.11 2.40 0.11
C GLY A 144 -12.64 2.56 0.20
N LEU A 145 -13.28 1.83 1.12
CA LEU A 145 -14.73 1.86 1.33
C LEU A 145 -15.16 3.22 1.88
N VAL A 146 -14.55 3.66 2.99
CA VAL A 146 -14.88 4.93 3.66
C VAL A 146 -14.64 6.09 2.71
N GLY A 147 -13.49 6.12 2.03
CA GLY A 147 -13.17 7.19 1.09
C GLY A 147 -14.08 7.21 -0.14
N SER A 148 -14.52 6.04 -0.62
CA SER A 148 -15.50 5.95 -1.72
C SER A 148 -16.84 6.54 -1.32
N VAL A 149 -17.35 6.19 -0.14
CA VAL A 149 -18.63 6.70 0.39
C VAL A 149 -18.56 8.21 0.64
N VAL A 150 -17.56 8.67 1.39
CA VAL A 150 -17.40 10.09 1.74
C VAL A 150 -17.29 10.96 0.50
N MET A 151 -16.48 10.54 -0.48
CA MET A 151 -16.30 11.30 -1.71
C MET A 151 -17.53 11.21 -2.63
N SER A 152 -18.28 10.10 -2.61
CA SER A 152 -19.52 9.98 -3.37
C SER A 152 -20.62 10.90 -2.84
N ILE A 153 -20.69 11.11 -1.52
CA ILE A 153 -21.61 12.07 -0.90
C ILE A 153 -21.17 13.50 -1.24
N ARG A 154 -19.88 13.81 -1.16
CA ARG A 154 -19.34 15.17 -1.42
C ARG A 154 -19.43 15.60 -2.89
N ASN A 155 -19.64 14.66 -3.82
CA ASN A 155 -19.75 14.93 -5.26
C ASN A 155 -21.23 14.90 -5.74
N ARG A 156 -22.19 14.75 -4.83
CA ARG A 156 -23.60 15.07 -5.07
C ARG A 156 -23.86 16.51 -4.63
#